data_AF-A0A7X1P7Y3-F1
#
_entry.id   AF-A0A7X1P7Y3-F1
#
_cell.length_a   1.000
_cell.length_b   1.000
_cell.length_c   1.000
_cell.angle_alpha   90.00
_cell.angle_beta   90.00
_cell.angle_gamma   90.00
#
_symmetry.space_group_name_H-M   'P 1'
#
loop_
_entity.id
_entity.type
_entity.pdbx_description
1 polymer ?
#
loop_
_entity_poly.entity_id
_entity_poly.type
_entity_poly.pdbx_seq_one_letter_code
_entity_poly.pdbx_strand_id
1 'polypeptide(L)'
;MAKTVTKSIVCQSQADAGALNVAIPARVLSALRSAKEAFFALCVQTGKEVLATLMEQERASLCGAKGVPNPERRALRGGHTTSRVTLGGRRIEIRRPRARNVQGAEESLPSFAWAANRDPLNAHTLDAIAVGISTRRYARSLDALPEQVVQCSTSKSAVSRRFVALSCERLKAWLSRSLEKLDLPVLMIDAIHFRSHIMLIALGIDTEGRKHVLGMRQGATENTAVVRELIADLIERGLNAEAPRLIVIDGARALRRAITECFGDKVAVQRCLSTGFEFRVILRISAGHPRNDAAGLIDAGLGGSRFEGVDLYRWHSDTESVGRGAYRR
;
A
#
# COMPACT_ATOMS: atom_id res chain seq x y z
N MET A 1 21.59 -34.63 -40.59
CA MET A 1 22.35 -34.42 -39.34
C MET A 1 22.79 -32.96 -39.32
N ALA A 2 21.99 -32.13 -38.65
CA ALA A 2 21.97 -30.69 -38.83
C ALA A 2 22.78 -29.97 -37.74
N LYS A 3 23.53 -28.97 -38.20
CA LYS A 3 24.15 -27.90 -37.43
C LYS A 3 23.08 -27.14 -36.63
N THR A 4 23.37 -26.78 -35.39
CA THR A 4 22.64 -25.72 -34.69
C THR A 4 23.59 -24.77 -33.97
N VAL A 5 23.49 -23.53 -34.41
CA VAL A 5 24.07 -22.29 -33.88
C VAL A 5 23.26 -21.86 -32.67
N THR A 6 23.93 -21.41 -31.59
CA THR A 6 23.33 -20.41 -30.69
C THR A 6 24.41 -19.43 -30.25
N LYS A 7 24.47 -18.29 -30.94
CA LYS A 7 25.14 -17.06 -30.48
C LYS A 7 24.30 -16.50 -29.33
N SER A 8 24.76 -16.66 -28.10
CA SER A 8 24.30 -15.85 -26.97
C SER A 8 25.06 -14.52 -26.99
N ILE A 9 24.31 -13.42 -27.10
CA ILE A 9 24.83 -12.06 -26.92
C ILE A 9 25.18 -11.93 -25.44
N VAL A 10 26.46 -12.06 -25.12
CA VAL A 10 27.00 -11.71 -23.82
C VAL A 10 27.11 -10.18 -23.80
N CYS A 11 26.26 -9.53 -23.01
CA CYS A 11 26.48 -8.15 -22.59
C CYS A 11 27.73 -8.17 -21.69
N GLN A 12 28.90 -7.95 -22.29
CA GLN A 12 30.13 -7.73 -21.55
C GLN A 12 30.04 -6.33 -20.92
N SER A 13 29.47 -6.25 -19.71
CA SER A 13 29.80 -5.14 -18.81
C SER A 13 31.28 -5.32 -18.46
N GLN A 14 32.10 -4.40 -18.94
CA GLN A 14 33.51 -4.31 -18.58
C GLN A 14 33.65 -4.39 -17.06
N ALA A 15 34.36 -5.41 -16.60
CA ALA A 15 34.64 -5.63 -15.19
C ALA A 15 35.45 -4.45 -14.65
N ASP A 16 34.89 -3.74 -13.67
CA ASP A 16 35.61 -2.74 -12.88
C ASP A 16 36.87 -3.36 -12.28
N ALA A 17 38.01 -2.81 -12.67
CA ALA A 17 39.31 -3.13 -12.11
C ALA A 17 39.39 -2.62 -10.66
N GLY A 18 39.71 -3.52 -9.73
CA GLY A 18 40.24 -3.14 -8.40
C GLY A 18 39.25 -3.10 -7.23
N ALA A 19 38.23 -3.95 -7.19
CA ALA A 19 37.44 -4.14 -5.96
C ALA A 19 38.31 -4.81 -4.87
N LEU A 20 38.90 -4.00 -3.99
CA LEU A 20 39.50 -4.46 -2.74
C LEU A 20 38.40 -5.02 -1.84
N ASN A 21 38.28 -6.35 -1.80
CA ASN A 21 37.39 -7.04 -0.87
C ASN A 21 37.95 -6.94 0.56
N VAL A 22 37.55 -5.89 1.28
CA VAL A 22 37.89 -5.74 2.71
C VAL A 22 36.96 -6.62 3.54
N ALA A 23 37.50 -7.70 4.09
CA ALA A 23 36.78 -8.55 5.04
C ALA A 23 36.63 -7.81 6.39
N ILE A 24 35.40 -7.41 6.74
CA ILE A 24 35.12 -6.76 8.03
C ILE A 24 35.15 -7.81 9.14
N PRO A 25 36.05 -7.72 10.14
CA PRO A 25 36.09 -8.67 11.24
C PRO A 25 34.79 -8.65 12.05
N ALA A 26 34.34 -9.81 12.55
CA ALA A 26 33.11 -9.93 13.36
C ALA A 26 33.07 -8.98 14.57
N ARG A 27 34.24 -8.68 15.17
CA ARG A 27 34.36 -7.73 16.27
C ARG A 27 33.97 -6.30 15.87
N VAL A 28 34.34 -5.88 14.64
CA VAL A 28 33.99 -4.55 14.12
C VAL A 28 32.48 -4.47 13.86
N LEU A 29 31.87 -5.52 13.29
CA LEU A 29 30.41 -5.58 13.13
C LEU A 29 29.67 -5.51 14.46
N SER A 30 30.18 -6.20 15.48
CA SER A 30 29.63 -6.12 16.84
C SER A 30 29.74 -4.70 17.41
N ALA A 31 30.91 -4.06 17.28
CA ALA A 31 31.12 -2.70 17.77
C ALA A 31 30.19 -1.69 17.08
N LEU A 32 30.02 -1.81 15.76
CA LEU A 32 29.09 -0.96 15.00
C LEU A 32 27.64 -1.17 15.43
N ARG A 33 27.23 -2.42 15.67
CA ARG A 33 25.89 -2.72 16.19
C ARG A 33 25.67 -2.10 17.56
N SER A 34 26.61 -2.27 18.49
CA SER A 34 26.55 -1.68 19.83
C SER A 34 26.53 -0.15 19.77
N ALA A 35 27.33 0.46 18.88
CA ALA A 35 27.32 1.90 18.67
C ALA A 35 25.96 2.40 18.15
N LYS A 36 25.35 1.68 17.18
CA LYS A 36 24.00 2.00 16.69
C LYS A 36 22.96 1.92 17.81
N GLU A 37 22.97 0.85 18.60
CA GLU A 37 22.04 0.64 19.71
C GLU A 37 22.21 1.74 20.79
N ALA A 38 23.45 2.08 21.15
CA ALA A 38 23.75 3.15 22.10
C ALA A 38 23.35 4.54 21.59
N PHE A 39 23.61 4.84 20.32
CA PHE A 39 23.21 6.10 19.70
C PHE A 39 21.68 6.24 19.68
N PHE A 40 20.95 5.19 19.28
CA PHE A 40 19.51 5.22 19.29
C PHE A 40 18.93 5.39 20.70
N ALA A 41 19.52 4.71 21.70
CA ALA A 41 19.17 4.88 23.11
C ALA A 41 19.33 6.34 23.58
N LEU A 42 20.46 6.97 23.23
CA LEU A 42 20.72 8.39 23.52
C LEU A 42 19.66 9.29 22.88
N CYS A 43 19.36 9.12 21.59
CA CYS A 43 18.34 9.90 20.90
C CYS A 43 16.96 9.79 21.58
N VAL A 44 16.56 8.57 22.00
CA VAL A 44 15.29 8.35 22.68
C VAL A 44 15.26 9.04 24.04
N GLN A 45 16.35 8.96 24.81
CA GLN A 45 16.42 9.58 26.13
C GLN A 45 16.42 11.11 26.03
N THR A 46 17.28 11.69 25.18
CA THR A 46 17.32 13.13 24.93
C THR A 46 15.97 13.64 24.41
N GLY A 47 15.34 12.91 23.49
CA GLY A 47 14.01 13.29 22.98
C GLY A 47 12.94 13.32 24.09
N LYS A 48 12.96 12.36 25.03
CA LYS A 48 12.06 12.36 26.19
C LYS A 48 12.31 13.54 27.12
N GLU A 49 13.57 13.91 27.36
CA GLU A 49 13.95 15.05 28.19
C GLU A 49 13.52 16.38 27.56
N VAL A 50 13.78 16.55 26.26
CA VAL A 50 13.32 17.72 25.50
C VAL A 50 11.80 17.84 25.57
N LEU A 51 11.08 16.75 25.31
CA LEU A 51 9.61 16.75 25.39
C LEU A 51 9.11 17.06 26.80
N ALA A 52 9.75 16.53 27.85
CA ALA A 52 9.40 16.83 29.23
C ALA A 52 9.59 18.32 29.56
N THR A 53 10.69 18.92 29.10
CA THR A 53 10.95 20.36 29.26
C THR A 53 9.92 21.21 28.53
N LEU A 54 9.57 20.87 27.28
CA LEU A 54 8.55 21.59 26.51
C LEU A 54 7.19 21.52 27.21
N MET A 55 6.76 20.33 27.65
CA MET A 55 5.52 20.17 28.41
C MET A 55 5.53 20.96 29.72
N GLU A 56 6.67 21.06 30.40
CA GLU A 56 6.79 21.84 31.64
C GLU A 56 6.73 23.35 31.39
N GLN A 57 7.34 23.83 30.31
CA GLN A 57 7.25 25.23 29.87
C GLN A 57 5.82 25.61 29.49
N GLU A 58 5.14 24.77 28.70
CA GLU A 58 3.72 24.94 28.36
C GLU A 58 2.84 24.94 29.62
N ARG A 59 3.16 24.09 30.59
CA ARG A 59 2.43 24.08 31.86
C ARG A 59 2.71 25.32 32.71
N ALA A 60 3.94 25.82 32.70
CA ALA A 60 4.31 27.04 33.40
C ALA A 60 3.63 28.28 32.76
N SER A 61 3.46 28.32 31.44
CA SER A 61 2.72 29.42 30.79
C SER A 61 1.23 29.42 31.15
N LEU A 62 0.64 28.26 31.43
CA LEU A 62 -0.76 28.14 31.88
C LEU A 62 -0.93 28.41 33.38
N CYS A 63 -0.01 27.92 34.22
CA CYS A 63 -0.15 27.91 35.68
C CYS A 63 0.65 29.00 36.41
N GLY A 64 1.62 29.63 35.75
CA GLY A 64 2.69 30.41 36.38
C GLY A 64 3.85 29.55 36.89
N ALA A 65 4.88 30.24 37.40
CA ALA A 65 6.06 29.61 37.98
C ALA A 65 5.70 28.75 39.20
N LYS A 66 6.43 27.65 39.40
CA LYS A 66 6.15 26.71 40.49
C LYS A 66 6.38 27.38 41.84
N GLY A 67 5.38 27.29 42.72
CA GLY A 67 5.48 27.82 44.09
C GLY A 67 5.29 29.34 44.18
N VAL A 68 5.01 30.02 43.06
CA VAL A 68 4.75 31.46 43.02
C VAL A 68 3.25 31.68 42.81
N PRO A 69 2.54 32.35 43.73
CA PRO A 69 1.16 32.73 43.51
C PRO A 69 1.03 33.62 42.27
N ASN A 70 0.19 33.21 41.32
CA ASN A 70 -0.19 34.03 40.17
C ASN A 70 -1.72 34.24 40.17
N PRO A 71 -2.21 35.49 40.32
CA PRO A 71 -3.63 35.80 40.25
C PRO A 71 -4.20 35.68 38.83
N GLU A 72 -3.38 35.86 37.78
CA GLU A 72 -3.76 35.77 36.37
C GLU A 72 -3.63 34.36 35.78
N ARG A 73 -3.43 33.34 36.62
CA ARG A 73 -3.26 31.95 36.15
C ARG A 73 -4.50 31.47 35.39
N ARG A 74 -4.28 30.80 34.26
CA ARG A 74 -5.34 30.18 33.46
C ARG A 74 -5.66 28.75 33.90
N ALA A 75 -4.70 28.11 34.57
CA ALA A 75 -4.83 26.74 35.05
C ALA A 75 -4.15 26.53 36.41
N LEU A 76 -4.60 25.51 37.12
CA LEU A 76 -4.01 24.94 38.32
C LEU A 76 -3.04 23.81 37.96
N ARG A 77 -1.90 23.81 38.64
CA ARG A 77 -0.82 22.84 38.50
C ARG A 77 -1.25 21.48 39.08
N GLY A 78 -1.42 20.49 38.22
CA GLY A 78 -1.68 19.10 38.62
C GLY A 78 -0.38 18.30 38.85
N GLY A 79 -0.57 17.06 39.29
CA GLY A 79 0.50 16.07 39.36
C GLY A 79 0.96 15.58 37.99
N HIS A 80 1.66 14.45 37.96
CA HIS A 80 2.05 13.78 36.72
C HIS A 80 1.20 12.52 36.52
N THR A 81 1.07 12.09 35.27
CA THR A 81 0.43 10.83 34.91
C THR A 81 1.28 10.08 33.88
N THR A 82 1.22 8.75 33.91
CA THR A 82 1.81 7.93 32.85
C THR A 82 0.97 8.09 31.59
N SER A 83 1.62 8.45 30.49
CA SER A 83 1.00 8.63 29.18
C SER A 83 1.90 8.03 28.10
N ARG A 84 1.45 8.03 26.86
CA ARG A 84 2.17 7.37 25.76
C ARG A 84 2.32 8.28 24.56
N VAL A 85 3.49 8.26 23.93
CA VAL A 85 3.78 8.98 22.69
C VAL A 85 4.20 8.02 21.59
N THR A 86 4.06 8.44 20.34
CA THR A 86 4.42 7.63 19.17
C THR A 86 5.92 7.76 18.89
N LEU A 87 6.59 6.64 18.66
CA LEU A 87 8.01 6.57 18.30
C LEU A 87 8.23 5.40 17.35
N GLY A 88 8.71 5.64 16.13
CA GLY A 88 9.22 4.59 15.22
C GLY A 88 8.33 3.35 15.13
N GLY A 89 7.05 3.50 14.77
CA GLY A 89 6.13 2.37 14.59
C GLY A 89 5.60 1.70 15.87
N ARG A 90 5.84 2.31 17.04
CA ARG A 90 5.34 1.84 18.35
C ARG A 90 4.94 3.02 19.24
N ARG A 91 4.46 2.72 20.44
CA ARG A 91 4.26 3.74 21.48
C ARG A 91 5.18 3.48 22.66
N ILE A 92 5.72 4.54 23.23
CA ILE A 92 6.55 4.49 24.44
C ILE A 92 5.90 5.26 25.59
N GLU A 93 6.15 4.84 26.81
CA GLU A 93 5.63 5.50 28.01
C GLU A 93 6.45 6.74 28.39
N ILE A 94 5.75 7.80 28.76
CA ILE A 94 6.30 9.07 29.23
C ILE A 94 5.53 9.54 30.47
N ARG A 95 6.19 10.38 31.27
CA ARG A 95 5.58 11.04 32.41
C ARG A 95 5.05 12.40 31.98
N ARG A 96 3.74 12.49 31.73
CA ARG A 96 3.06 13.73 31.31
C ARG A 96 2.70 14.57 32.54
N PRO A 97 3.08 15.86 32.59
CA PRO A 97 2.58 16.76 33.62
C PRO A 97 1.13 17.18 33.29
N ARG A 98 0.30 17.38 34.32
CA ARG A 98 -1.09 17.79 34.15
C ARG A 98 -1.30 19.26 34.52
N ALA A 99 -2.16 19.93 33.78
CA ALA A 99 -2.74 21.22 34.12
C ALA A 99 -4.27 21.08 34.10
N ARG A 100 -4.97 21.72 35.03
CA ARG A 100 -6.43 21.79 35.01
C ARG A 100 -6.85 23.24 34.95
N ASN A 101 -7.75 23.60 34.04
CA ASN A 101 -8.23 24.97 34.03
C ASN A 101 -9.01 25.33 35.29
N VAL A 102 -9.36 26.60 35.42
CA VAL A 102 -10.14 27.12 36.55
C VAL A 102 -11.53 26.47 36.68
N GLN A 103 -12.05 25.87 35.60
CA GLN A 103 -13.31 25.12 35.59
C GLN A 103 -13.13 23.63 35.97
N GLY A 104 -11.89 23.18 36.23
CA GLY A 104 -11.57 21.83 36.66
C GLY A 104 -11.30 20.81 35.54
N ALA A 105 -11.42 21.19 34.27
CA ALA A 105 -11.14 20.30 33.14
C ALA A 105 -9.62 20.18 32.88
N GLU A 106 -9.16 19.02 32.44
CA GLU A 106 -7.74 18.80 32.12
C GLU A 106 -7.38 19.49 30.80
N GLU A 107 -6.36 20.34 30.87
CA GLU A 107 -5.82 21.05 29.71
C GLU A 107 -4.85 20.17 28.93
N SER A 108 -5.00 20.18 27.61
CA SER A 108 -4.07 19.49 26.71
C SER A 108 -2.84 20.34 26.48
N LEU A 109 -1.67 19.73 26.64
CA LEU A 109 -0.39 20.38 26.35
C LEU A 109 -0.08 20.19 24.84
N PRO A 110 0.15 21.26 24.06
CA PRO A 110 0.37 21.16 22.61
C PRO A 110 1.50 20.19 22.22
N SER A 111 2.65 20.27 22.89
CA SER A 111 3.79 19.36 22.66
C SER A 111 3.42 17.89 22.91
N PHE A 112 2.64 17.61 23.96
CA PHE A 112 2.12 16.28 24.23
C PHE A 112 1.13 15.82 23.15
N ALA A 113 0.19 16.67 22.76
CA ALA A 113 -0.82 16.34 21.76
C ALA A 113 -0.16 15.98 20.41
N TRP A 114 0.85 16.75 20.01
CA TRP A 114 1.66 16.48 18.83
C TRP A 114 2.39 15.12 18.95
N ALA A 115 3.12 14.89 20.05
CA ALA A 115 3.89 13.66 20.24
C ALA A 115 2.99 12.41 20.43
N ALA A 116 1.79 12.58 20.97
CA ALA A 116 0.83 11.51 21.19
C ALA A 116 0.02 11.13 19.95
N ASN A 117 0.13 11.92 18.86
CA ASN A 117 -0.59 11.67 17.61
C ASN A 117 -0.27 10.25 17.08
N ARG A 118 -1.32 9.55 16.62
CA ARG A 118 -1.24 8.19 16.08
C ARG A 118 -0.95 8.13 14.59
N ASP A 119 -1.06 9.22 13.85
CA ASP A 119 -0.86 9.19 12.40
C ASP A 119 0.51 8.64 11.99
N PRO A 120 1.63 8.99 12.65
CA PRO A 120 2.93 8.38 12.32
C PRO A 120 2.98 6.88 12.64
N LEU A 121 2.28 6.42 13.68
CA LEU A 121 2.18 4.99 14.03
C LEU A 121 1.35 4.24 12.97
N ASN A 122 0.25 4.84 12.54
CA ASN A 122 -0.67 4.28 11.56
C ASN A 122 0.02 4.16 10.19
N ALA A 123 0.65 5.23 9.73
CA ALA A 123 1.43 5.26 8.49
C ALA A 123 2.52 4.18 8.50
N HIS A 124 3.38 4.16 9.52
CA HIS A 124 4.43 3.16 9.65
C HIS A 124 3.90 1.72 9.65
N THR A 125 2.75 1.47 10.27
CA THR A 125 2.15 0.12 10.30
C THR A 125 1.69 -0.31 8.91
N LEU A 126 1.06 0.59 8.16
CA LEU A 126 0.63 0.32 6.80
C LEU A 126 1.84 0.08 5.89
N ASP A 127 2.84 0.95 5.95
CA ASP A 127 4.04 0.85 5.11
C ASP A 127 4.80 -0.45 5.37
N ALA A 128 5.00 -0.80 6.65
CA ALA A 128 5.65 -2.06 7.03
C ALA A 128 4.94 -3.28 6.44
N ILE A 129 3.60 -3.33 6.52
CA ILE A 129 2.82 -4.45 6.01
C ILE A 129 2.78 -4.44 4.48
N ALA A 130 2.70 -3.27 3.85
CA ALA A 130 2.75 -3.12 2.40
C ALA A 130 4.05 -3.64 1.79
N VAL A 131 5.18 -3.48 2.49
CA VAL A 131 6.50 -4.03 2.10
C VAL A 131 6.66 -5.51 2.48
N GLY A 132 5.63 -6.14 3.07
CA GLY A 132 5.59 -7.58 3.33
C GLY A 132 6.01 -8.01 4.74
N ILE A 133 6.13 -7.07 5.70
CA ILE A 133 6.40 -7.42 7.09
C ILE A 133 5.14 -8.02 7.71
N SER A 134 5.18 -9.33 8.01
CA SER A 134 4.06 -9.99 8.69
C SER A 134 3.83 -9.41 10.10
N THR A 135 2.57 -9.42 10.56
CA THR A 135 2.19 -8.94 11.90
C THR A 135 2.94 -9.62 13.05
N ARG A 136 3.41 -10.86 12.85
CA ARG A 136 4.23 -11.60 13.83
C ARG A 136 5.68 -11.12 13.88
N ARG A 137 6.22 -10.64 12.76
CA ARG A 137 7.59 -10.14 12.64
C ARG A 137 7.70 -8.62 12.85
N TYR A 138 6.58 -7.91 12.93
CA TYR A 138 6.53 -6.46 13.10
C TYR A 138 7.37 -5.96 14.30
N ALA A 139 7.25 -6.57 15.48
CA ALA A 139 8.04 -6.14 16.63
C ALA A 139 9.56 -6.31 16.41
N ARG A 140 9.97 -7.32 15.64
CA ARG A 140 11.37 -7.60 15.31
C ARG A 140 11.92 -6.66 14.24
N SER A 141 11.07 -6.01 13.44
CA SER A 141 11.52 -5.08 12.41
C SER A 141 11.83 -3.68 12.93
N LEU A 142 11.50 -3.38 14.20
CA LEU A 142 11.77 -2.09 14.82
C LEU A 142 13.16 -2.07 15.45
N ASP A 143 13.79 -0.90 15.54
CA ASP A 143 15.05 -0.73 16.28
C ASP A 143 14.89 -1.14 17.75
N ALA A 144 15.93 -1.69 18.36
CA ALA A 144 15.90 -2.06 19.78
C ALA A 144 15.74 -0.81 20.66
N LEU A 145 14.93 -0.91 21.71
CA LEU A 145 14.84 0.13 22.74
C LEU A 145 15.67 -0.26 23.96
N PRO A 146 16.14 0.73 24.75
CA PRO A 146 16.67 0.47 26.08
C PRO A 146 15.65 -0.27 26.95
N GLU A 147 16.12 -1.17 27.82
CA GLU A 147 15.27 -2.01 28.67
C GLU A 147 14.33 -1.20 29.59
N GLN A 148 14.74 0.02 29.96
CA GLN A 148 13.96 0.91 30.83
C GLN A 148 12.79 1.59 30.10
N VAL A 149 12.72 1.49 28.76
CA VAL A 149 11.66 2.12 27.97
C VAL A 149 10.53 1.12 27.73
N VAL A 150 9.44 1.31 28.48
CA VAL A 150 8.21 0.54 28.28
C VAL A 150 7.58 0.89 26.94
N GLN A 151 7.34 -0.13 26.11
CA GLN A 151 6.74 0.00 24.78
C GLN A 151 5.42 -0.77 24.65
N CYS A 152 4.54 -0.31 23.79
CA CYS A 152 3.32 -1.03 23.42
C CYS A 152 2.95 -0.85 21.94
N SER A 153 1.83 -1.44 21.54
CA SER A 153 1.27 -1.36 20.17
C SER A 153 2.03 -2.14 19.09
N THR A 154 2.98 -2.99 19.49
CA THR A 154 3.81 -3.84 18.62
C THR A 154 3.36 -5.30 18.54
N SER A 155 2.43 -5.73 19.40
CA SER A 155 1.95 -7.12 19.42
C SER A 155 1.21 -7.49 18.13
N LYS A 156 1.24 -8.76 17.74
CA LYS A 156 0.54 -9.30 16.57
C LYS A 156 -0.91 -8.81 16.48
N SER A 157 -1.66 -8.90 17.58
CA SER A 157 -3.07 -8.50 17.63
C SER A 157 -3.27 -6.98 17.53
N ALA A 158 -2.40 -6.19 18.17
CA ALA A 158 -2.46 -4.72 18.08
C ALA A 158 -2.15 -4.23 16.67
N VAL A 159 -1.13 -4.80 16.03
CA VAL A 159 -0.75 -4.49 14.65
C VAL A 159 -1.84 -4.94 13.68
N SER A 160 -2.36 -6.16 13.83
CA SER A 160 -3.43 -6.68 12.97
C SER A 160 -4.71 -5.83 13.03
N ARG A 161 -5.19 -5.50 14.24
CA ARG A 161 -6.41 -4.66 14.38
C ARG A 161 -6.22 -3.28 13.76
N ARG A 162 -5.04 -2.68 13.95
CA ARG A 162 -4.71 -1.37 13.39
C ARG A 162 -4.65 -1.43 11.87
N PHE A 163 -3.98 -2.43 11.31
CA PHE A 163 -3.92 -2.63 9.86
C PHE A 163 -5.32 -2.81 9.27
N VAL A 164 -6.14 -3.71 9.83
CA VAL A 164 -7.51 -3.95 9.36
C VAL A 164 -8.34 -2.67 9.39
N ALA A 165 -8.32 -1.92 10.49
CA ALA A 165 -9.08 -0.67 10.60
C ALA A 165 -8.67 0.33 9.49
N LEU A 166 -7.36 0.56 9.34
CA LEU A 166 -6.81 1.51 8.37
C LEU A 166 -7.03 1.06 6.92
N SER A 167 -6.81 -0.23 6.63
CA SER A 167 -7.00 -0.78 5.29
C SER A 167 -8.46 -0.80 4.89
N CYS A 168 -9.37 -1.15 5.81
CA CYS A 168 -10.81 -1.15 5.54
C CYS A 168 -11.30 0.26 5.22
N GLU A 169 -10.89 1.27 5.98
CA GLU A 169 -11.24 2.67 5.71
C GLU A 169 -10.73 3.12 4.33
N ARG A 170 -9.44 2.91 4.04
CA ARG A 170 -8.84 3.31 2.76
C ARG A 170 -9.42 2.55 1.56
N LEU A 171 -9.59 1.24 1.70
CA LEU A 171 -10.18 0.41 0.64
C LEU A 171 -11.64 0.80 0.41
N LYS A 172 -12.42 1.05 1.47
CA LYS A 172 -13.81 1.49 1.32
C LYS A 172 -13.87 2.82 0.57
N ALA A 173 -13.09 3.82 0.98
CA ALA A 173 -13.05 5.12 0.31
C ALA A 173 -12.61 5.01 -1.16
N TRP A 174 -11.63 4.15 -1.45
CA TRP A 174 -11.13 3.95 -2.80
C TRP A 174 -12.11 3.19 -3.70
N LEU A 175 -12.74 2.12 -3.19
CA LEU A 175 -13.67 1.29 -3.92
C LEU A 175 -15.08 1.92 -4.02
N SER A 176 -15.39 2.96 -3.24
CA SER A 176 -16.65 3.70 -3.35
C SER A 176 -16.53 4.98 -4.18
N ARG A 177 -15.37 5.27 -4.79
CA ARG A 177 -15.19 6.48 -5.60
C ARG A 177 -16.06 6.44 -6.86
N SER A 178 -16.57 7.62 -7.26
CA SER A 178 -17.27 7.78 -8.55
C SER A 178 -16.33 7.49 -9.72
N LEU A 179 -16.89 6.85 -10.75
CA LEU A 179 -16.23 6.49 -12.00
C LEU A 179 -16.72 7.32 -13.19
N GLU A 180 -17.68 8.24 -12.98
CA GLU A 180 -18.34 9.02 -14.05
C GLU A 180 -17.36 9.82 -14.91
N LYS A 181 -16.27 10.30 -14.31
CA LYS A 181 -15.27 11.13 -14.98
C LYS A 181 -14.19 10.32 -15.70
N LEU A 182 -14.20 9.00 -15.56
CA LEU A 182 -13.20 8.12 -16.18
C LEU A 182 -13.74 7.62 -17.51
N ASP A 183 -13.12 8.08 -18.59
CA ASP A 183 -13.32 7.48 -19.90
C ASP A 183 -12.40 6.25 -20.03
N LEU A 184 -13.01 5.06 -20.02
CA LEU A 184 -12.33 3.77 -19.88
C LEU A 184 -12.60 2.89 -21.10
N PRO A 185 -11.89 3.10 -22.23
CA PRO A 185 -12.07 2.31 -23.45
C PRO A 185 -11.75 0.82 -23.25
N VAL A 186 -10.94 0.48 -22.25
CA VAL A 186 -10.55 -0.91 -21.96
C VAL A 186 -10.78 -1.24 -20.49
N LEU A 187 -11.42 -2.38 -20.26
CA LEU A 187 -11.55 -3.01 -18.96
C LEU A 187 -10.84 -4.36 -18.96
N MET A 188 -10.08 -4.65 -17.92
CA MET A 188 -9.51 -5.96 -17.65
C MET A 188 -10.14 -6.51 -16.38
N ILE A 189 -10.66 -7.74 -16.46
CA ILE A 189 -11.19 -8.45 -15.30
C ILE A 189 -10.38 -9.73 -15.13
N ASP A 190 -9.71 -9.83 -13.99
CA ASP A 190 -8.84 -10.96 -13.66
C ASP A 190 -9.17 -11.53 -12.27
N ALA A 191 -8.88 -12.81 -12.07
CA ALA A 191 -9.11 -13.54 -10.83
C ALA A 191 -7.79 -14.04 -10.23
N ILE A 192 -7.44 -13.52 -9.06
CA ILE A 192 -6.28 -13.98 -8.30
C ILE A 192 -6.71 -15.04 -7.30
N HIS A 193 -6.13 -16.23 -7.42
CA HIS A 193 -6.34 -17.32 -6.48
C HIS A 193 -5.49 -17.12 -5.24
N PHE A 194 -6.14 -16.89 -4.10
CA PHE A 194 -5.49 -16.77 -2.80
C PHE A 194 -5.98 -17.87 -1.85
N ARG A 195 -5.21 -18.97 -1.78
CA ARG A 195 -5.56 -20.18 -1.02
C ARG A 195 -6.94 -20.71 -1.45
N SER A 196 -7.92 -20.68 -0.54
CA SER A 196 -9.30 -21.11 -0.75
C SER A 196 -10.24 -20.00 -1.23
N HIS A 197 -9.70 -18.83 -1.58
CA HIS A 197 -10.47 -17.67 -2.01
C HIS A 197 -10.03 -17.23 -3.40
N ILE A 198 -10.98 -16.65 -4.13
CA ILE A 198 -10.73 -16.02 -5.42
C ILE A 198 -11.01 -14.52 -5.24
N MET A 199 -10.05 -13.70 -5.66
CA MET A 199 -10.18 -12.25 -5.67
C MET A 199 -10.34 -11.79 -7.11
N LEU A 200 -11.55 -11.38 -7.48
CA LEU A 200 -11.81 -10.74 -8.76
C LEU A 200 -11.42 -9.27 -8.67
N ILE A 201 -10.69 -8.78 -9.67
CA ILE A 201 -10.21 -7.40 -9.76
C ILE A 201 -10.63 -6.83 -11.12
N ALA A 202 -11.24 -5.66 -11.11
CA ALA A 202 -11.52 -4.88 -12.31
C ALA A 202 -10.52 -3.72 -12.43
N LEU A 203 -9.83 -3.67 -13.56
CA LEU A 203 -8.84 -2.65 -13.92
C LEU A 203 -9.32 -1.94 -15.20
N GLY A 204 -9.47 -0.62 -15.14
CA GLY A 204 -9.72 0.20 -16.31
C GLY A 204 -8.42 0.80 -16.84
N ILE A 205 -8.33 0.95 -18.16
CA ILE A 205 -7.29 1.75 -18.81
C ILE A 205 -8.00 2.95 -19.42
N ASP A 206 -7.56 4.15 -19.05
CA ASP A 206 -8.13 5.38 -19.59
C ASP A 206 -7.57 5.73 -20.98
N THR A 207 -8.11 6.77 -21.60
CA THR A 207 -7.67 7.25 -22.92
C THR A 207 -6.23 7.75 -22.97
N GLU A 208 -5.63 8.05 -21.81
CA GLU A 208 -4.22 8.41 -21.67
C GLU A 208 -3.33 7.18 -21.40
N GLY A 209 -3.90 5.96 -21.39
CA GLY A 209 -3.18 4.73 -21.10
C GLY A 209 -2.89 4.49 -19.61
N ARG A 210 -3.45 5.31 -18.70
CA ARG A 210 -3.27 5.14 -17.25
C ARG A 210 -4.18 4.04 -16.73
N LYS A 211 -3.61 3.20 -15.86
CA LYS A 211 -4.30 2.07 -15.24
C LYS A 211 -4.99 2.51 -13.95
N HIS A 212 -6.27 2.21 -13.83
CA HIS A 212 -7.12 2.50 -12.69
C HIS A 212 -7.73 1.22 -12.15
N VAL A 213 -7.37 0.81 -10.93
CA VAL A 213 -8.15 -0.25 -10.26
C VAL A 213 -9.52 0.34 -9.93
N LEU A 214 -10.56 -0.30 -10.43
CA LEU A 214 -11.94 0.20 -10.35
C LEU A 214 -12.69 -0.49 -9.22
N GLY A 215 -12.47 -1.79 -9.03
CA GLY A 215 -13.24 -2.60 -8.09
C GLY A 215 -12.53 -3.91 -7.77
N MET A 216 -12.87 -4.50 -6.63
CA MET A 216 -12.50 -5.87 -6.30
C MET A 216 -13.62 -6.56 -5.52
N ARG A 217 -13.78 -7.87 -5.73
CA ARG A 217 -14.74 -8.71 -4.99
C ARG A 217 -14.12 -10.04 -4.62
N GLN A 218 -14.38 -10.49 -3.41
CA GLN A 218 -13.99 -11.81 -2.92
C GLN A 218 -15.09 -12.83 -3.25
N GLY A 219 -14.71 -13.96 -3.83
CA GLY A 219 -15.58 -15.11 -4.10
C GLY A 219 -14.99 -16.43 -3.60
N ALA A 220 -15.85 -17.44 -3.46
CA ALA A 220 -15.44 -18.82 -3.16
C ALA A 220 -15.13 -19.64 -4.42
N THR A 221 -15.78 -19.30 -5.55
CA THR A 221 -15.58 -19.90 -6.87
C THR A 221 -15.71 -18.79 -7.93
N GLU A 222 -15.27 -19.05 -9.17
CA GLU A 222 -15.53 -18.18 -10.34
C GLU A 222 -17.00 -18.25 -10.76
N ASN A 223 -17.91 -17.94 -9.85
CA ASN A 223 -19.33 -17.93 -10.10
C ASN A 223 -19.69 -16.64 -10.86
N THR A 224 -20.46 -16.79 -11.93
CA THR A 224 -21.10 -15.71 -12.69
C THR A 224 -21.74 -14.65 -11.77
N ALA A 225 -22.30 -15.05 -10.62
CA ALA A 225 -22.87 -14.13 -9.63
C ALA A 225 -21.88 -13.08 -9.11
N VAL A 226 -20.67 -13.48 -8.72
CA VAL A 226 -19.66 -12.56 -8.15
C VAL A 226 -19.18 -11.55 -9.20
N VAL A 227 -19.10 -12.00 -10.47
CA VAL A 227 -18.73 -11.15 -11.60
C VAL A 227 -19.83 -10.12 -11.88
N ARG A 228 -21.10 -10.56 -11.90
CA ARG A 228 -22.26 -9.67 -12.07
C ARG A 228 -22.32 -8.62 -10.96
N GLU A 229 -22.09 -9.03 -9.70
CA GLU A 229 -22.05 -8.10 -8.56
C GLU A 229 -20.92 -7.06 -8.72
N LEU A 230 -19.73 -7.49 -9.16
CA LEU A 230 -18.62 -6.57 -9.44
C LEU A 230 -18.98 -5.57 -10.54
N ILE A 231 -19.58 -6.03 -11.64
CA ILE A 231 -19.96 -5.14 -12.76
C ILE A 231 -21.09 -4.20 -12.35
N ALA A 232 -22.11 -4.69 -11.66
CA ALA A 232 -23.23 -3.88 -11.18
C ALA A 232 -22.73 -2.74 -10.26
N ASP A 233 -21.82 -3.04 -9.34
CA ASP A 233 -21.18 -2.07 -8.45
C ASP A 233 -20.39 -1.00 -9.23
N LEU A 234 -19.74 -1.37 -10.33
CA LEU A 234 -19.05 -0.41 -11.20
C LEU A 234 -20.03 0.51 -11.92
N ILE A 235 -21.12 -0.04 -12.46
CA ILE A 235 -22.16 0.71 -13.17
C ILE A 235 -22.87 1.68 -12.22
N GLU A 236 -23.23 1.22 -11.01
CA GLU A 236 -23.84 2.06 -9.97
C GLU A 236 -22.95 3.25 -9.58
N ARG A 237 -21.62 3.05 -9.60
CA ARG A 237 -20.64 4.13 -9.36
C ARG A 237 -20.39 5.05 -10.56
N GLY A 238 -21.11 4.86 -11.67
CA GLY A 238 -21.05 5.72 -12.84
C GLY A 238 -20.19 5.20 -13.99
N LEU A 239 -19.84 3.91 -14.01
CA LEU A 239 -19.27 3.30 -15.21
C LEU A 239 -20.35 3.27 -16.30
N ASN A 240 -20.15 4.02 -17.39
CA ASN A 240 -21.11 4.12 -18.48
C ASN A 240 -21.29 2.77 -19.24
N ALA A 241 -22.30 1.98 -18.90
CA ALA A 241 -22.57 0.69 -19.55
C ALA A 241 -22.89 0.81 -21.06
N GLU A 242 -23.30 1.99 -21.52
CA GLU A 242 -23.67 2.26 -22.91
C GLU A 242 -22.46 2.54 -23.80
N ALA A 243 -21.33 2.94 -23.20
CA ALA A 243 -20.13 3.25 -23.96
C ALA A 243 -19.46 1.97 -24.49
N PRO A 244 -19.13 1.93 -25.81
CA PRO A 244 -18.47 0.79 -26.41
C PRO A 244 -17.05 0.63 -25.83
N ARG A 245 -16.69 -0.59 -25.43
CA ARG A 245 -15.41 -0.87 -24.78
C ARG A 245 -14.90 -2.28 -25.05
N LEU A 246 -13.58 -2.44 -24.97
CA LEU A 246 -12.92 -3.75 -24.95
C LEU A 246 -12.90 -4.29 -23.52
N ILE A 247 -13.34 -5.54 -23.34
CA ILE A 247 -13.22 -6.25 -22.07
C ILE A 247 -12.27 -7.44 -22.25
N VAL A 248 -11.16 -7.41 -21.54
CA VAL A 248 -10.14 -8.45 -21.54
C VAL A 248 -10.32 -9.34 -20.31
N ILE A 249 -10.44 -10.65 -20.53
CA ILE A 249 -10.60 -11.66 -19.46
C ILE A 249 -9.61 -12.82 -19.63
N ASP A 250 -9.22 -13.43 -18.51
CA ASP A 250 -8.53 -14.73 -18.53
C ASP A 250 -9.53 -15.85 -18.78
N GLY A 251 -9.82 -16.13 -20.05
CA GLY A 251 -10.32 -17.44 -20.52
C GLY A 251 -11.68 -17.97 -20.03
N ALA A 252 -12.22 -17.54 -18.89
CA ALA A 252 -13.27 -18.25 -18.18
C ALA A 252 -14.63 -18.07 -18.86
N ARG A 253 -15.32 -19.19 -19.11
CA ARG A 253 -16.64 -19.19 -19.76
C ARG A 253 -17.68 -18.44 -18.92
N ALA A 254 -17.60 -18.54 -17.59
CA ALA A 254 -18.48 -17.86 -16.65
C ALA A 254 -18.32 -16.33 -16.71
N LEU A 255 -17.07 -15.83 -16.76
CA LEU A 255 -16.76 -14.41 -16.93
C LEU A 255 -17.38 -13.86 -18.22
N ARG A 256 -17.15 -14.55 -19.35
CA ARG A 256 -17.69 -14.11 -20.64
C ARG A 256 -19.21 -13.98 -20.61
N ARG A 257 -19.90 -14.98 -20.05
CA ARG A 257 -21.37 -14.95 -19.92
C ARG A 257 -21.85 -13.77 -19.08
N ALA A 258 -21.26 -13.55 -17.90
CA ALA A 258 -21.63 -12.43 -17.03
C ALA A 258 -21.45 -11.08 -17.73
N ILE A 259 -20.35 -10.91 -18.45
CA ILE A 259 -20.04 -9.67 -19.18
C ILE A 259 -21.09 -9.41 -20.27
N THR A 260 -21.39 -10.41 -21.10
CA THR A 260 -22.40 -10.27 -22.16
C THR A 260 -23.78 -9.99 -21.59
N GLU A 261 -24.15 -10.55 -20.45
CA GLU A 261 -25.43 -10.27 -19.79
C GLU A 261 -25.51 -8.85 -19.21
N CYS A 262 -24.39 -8.29 -18.72
CA CYS A 262 -24.37 -6.96 -18.11
C CYS A 262 -24.24 -5.81 -19.13
N PHE A 263 -23.46 -6.01 -20.21
CA PHE A 263 -23.16 -4.95 -21.18
C PHE A 263 -23.80 -5.16 -22.56
N GLY A 264 -24.39 -6.33 -22.82
CA GLY A 264 -25.00 -6.66 -24.11
C GLY A 264 -23.99 -6.68 -25.27
N ASP A 265 -24.45 -6.28 -26.46
CA ASP A 265 -23.67 -6.31 -27.71
C ASP A 265 -22.70 -5.12 -27.85
N LYS A 266 -22.61 -4.24 -26.85
CA LYS A 266 -21.79 -3.02 -26.88
C LYS A 266 -20.33 -3.28 -26.51
N VAL A 267 -19.98 -4.51 -26.15
CA VAL A 267 -18.65 -4.88 -25.68
C VAL A 267 -17.98 -5.92 -26.56
N ALA A 268 -16.74 -5.65 -26.94
CA ALA A 268 -15.88 -6.66 -27.52
C ALA A 268 -15.22 -7.43 -26.37
N VAL A 269 -15.44 -8.74 -26.29
CA VAL A 269 -14.79 -9.58 -25.27
C VAL A 269 -13.60 -10.31 -25.90
N GLN A 270 -12.40 -9.99 -25.41
CA GLN A 270 -11.16 -10.63 -25.83
C GLN A 270 -10.60 -11.50 -24.70
N ARG A 271 -10.10 -12.69 -25.05
CA ARG A 271 -9.28 -13.48 -24.12
C ARG A 271 -7.88 -12.90 -24.04
N CYS A 272 -7.32 -12.82 -22.84
CA CYS A 272 -5.93 -12.49 -22.68
C CYS A 272 -5.05 -13.46 -23.50
N LEU A 273 -4.21 -12.92 -24.38
CA LEU A 273 -3.27 -13.69 -25.19
C LEU A 273 -1.97 -13.87 -24.41
N SER A 274 -2.03 -14.56 -23.27
CA SER A 274 -0.83 -14.88 -22.49
C SER A 274 -0.26 -16.21 -22.95
N THR A 275 0.97 -16.19 -23.47
CA THR A 275 1.83 -17.38 -23.55
C THR A 275 2.85 -17.27 -22.42
N GLY A 276 2.37 -17.50 -21.19
CA GLY A 276 3.14 -17.43 -19.95
C GLY A 276 3.32 -16.01 -19.39
N PHE A 277 2.65 -15.69 -18.27
CA PHE A 277 2.78 -14.53 -17.34
C PHE A 277 2.99 -13.10 -17.89
N GLU A 278 3.26 -12.89 -19.18
CA GLU A 278 3.25 -11.60 -19.87
C GLU A 278 1.86 -11.39 -20.49
N PHE A 279 1.11 -10.44 -19.94
CA PHE A 279 -0.15 -9.99 -20.51
C PHE A 279 0.15 -9.10 -21.72
N ARG A 280 -0.15 -9.58 -22.92
CA ARG A 280 -0.07 -8.79 -24.15
C ARG A 280 -1.47 -8.42 -24.61
N VAL A 281 -1.84 -7.14 -24.44
CA VAL A 281 -3.02 -6.56 -25.08
C VAL A 281 -2.54 -5.81 -26.32
N ILE A 282 -2.84 -6.31 -27.52
CA ILE A 282 -2.64 -5.56 -28.76
C ILE A 282 -3.94 -4.81 -29.03
N LEU A 283 -3.95 -3.51 -28.77
CA LEU A 283 -5.02 -2.60 -29.15
C LEU A 283 -4.61 -1.89 -30.43
N ARG A 284 -5.29 -2.16 -31.55
CA ARG A 284 -5.32 -1.23 -32.69
C ARG A 284 -6.40 -0.19 -32.38
N ILE A 285 -6.01 1.02 -31.98
CA ILE A 285 -6.93 2.16 -31.90
C ILE A 285 -6.73 2.97 -33.18
N SER A 286 -7.70 2.93 -34.09
CA SER A 286 -7.67 3.76 -35.31
C SER A 286 -7.99 5.21 -34.94
N ALA A 287 -7.01 6.10 -35.06
CA ALA A 287 -7.23 7.54 -34.95
C ALA A 287 -7.90 8.05 -36.24
N GLY A 288 -9.22 8.26 -36.23
CA GLY A 288 -9.86 9.05 -37.28
C GLY A 288 -11.30 8.71 -37.72
N HIS A 289 -12.13 7.98 -36.96
CA HIS A 289 -13.51 7.72 -37.38
C HIS A 289 -14.56 8.27 -36.40
N PRO A 290 -15.41 9.24 -36.82
CA PRO A 290 -16.55 9.67 -36.03
C PRO A 290 -17.77 8.80 -36.39
N ARG A 291 -18.05 7.73 -35.61
CA ARG A 291 -19.38 7.11 -35.47
C ARG A 291 -19.37 5.95 -34.44
N ASN A 292 -20.53 5.75 -33.82
CA ASN A 292 -20.84 5.00 -32.60
C ASN A 292 -20.76 3.47 -32.76
N ASP A 293 -19.64 2.95 -33.26
CA ASP A 293 -19.55 1.57 -33.73
C ASP A 293 -18.39 0.88 -33.00
N ALA A 294 -18.69 0.11 -31.95
CA ALA A 294 -17.68 -0.64 -31.16
C ALA A 294 -16.79 -1.55 -32.03
N ALA A 295 -17.34 -2.02 -33.15
CA ALA A 295 -16.66 -2.89 -34.11
C ALA A 295 -15.61 -2.15 -34.98
N GLY A 296 -15.72 -0.83 -35.14
CA GLY A 296 -14.81 -0.03 -35.97
C GLY A 296 -13.58 0.50 -35.23
N LEU A 297 -13.61 0.52 -33.89
CA LEU A 297 -12.55 1.12 -33.07
C LEU A 297 -11.41 0.13 -32.74
N ILE A 298 -11.63 -1.18 -32.88
CA ILE A 298 -10.73 -2.23 -32.35
C ILE A 298 -10.64 -3.40 -33.34
N ASP A 299 -9.67 -3.35 -34.25
CA ASP A 299 -9.32 -4.49 -35.10
C ASP A 299 -8.26 -5.37 -34.41
N ALA A 300 -8.67 -6.46 -33.79
CA ALA A 300 -7.78 -7.47 -33.22
C ALA A 300 -7.36 -8.50 -34.29
N GLY A 301 -6.63 -8.05 -35.32
CA GLY A 301 -6.23 -8.87 -36.46
C GLY A 301 -4.85 -9.51 -36.34
N LEU A 302 -4.82 -10.85 -36.25
CA LEU A 302 -3.66 -11.70 -36.57
C LEU A 302 -3.35 -11.57 -38.07
N GLY A 303 -2.43 -10.69 -38.46
CA GLY A 303 -2.03 -10.53 -39.86
C GLY A 303 -0.65 -9.90 -39.99
N GLY A 304 0.33 -10.71 -40.40
CA GLY A 304 1.70 -10.29 -40.61
C GLY A 304 1.81 -9.25 -41.73
N SER A 305 1.94 -7.99 -41.35
CA SER A 305 2.45 -6.93 -42.21
C SER A 305 3.04 -5.83 -41.32
N ARG A 306 4.28 -5.43 -41.64
CA ARG A 306 5.03 -4.42 -40.91
C ARG A 306 4.30 -3.08 -41.05
N PHE A 307 3.81 -2.55 -39.94
CA PHE A 307 3.26 -1.20 -39.88
C PHE A 307 3.64 -0.55 -38.55
N GLU A 308 4.04 0.72 -38.63
CA GLU A 308 4.57 1.53 -37.55
C GLU A 308 3.47 1.95 -36.57
N GLY A 309 3.80 1.99 -35.27
CA GLY A 309 2.93 2.51 -34.21
C GLY A 309 2.15 1.47 -33.40
N VAL A 310 2.83 0.48 -32.81
CA VAL A 310 2.24 -0.47 -31.84
C VAL A 310 2.68 -0.09 -30.44
N ASP A 311 1.78 0.45 -29.61
CA ASP A 311 2.05 0.65 -28.19
C ASP A 311 1.76 -0.64 -27.41
N LEU A 312 2.84 -1.32 -27.00
CA LEU A 312 2.80 -2.48 -26.12
C LEU A 312 2.66 -2.04 -24.67
N TYR A 313 1.49 -2.27 -24.06
CA TYR A 313 1.34 -2.13 -22.62
C TYR A 313 1.91 -3.36 -21.91
N ARG A 314 3.07 -3.21 -21.26
CA ARG A 314 3.71 -4.25 -20.44
C ARG A 314 3.11 -4.25 -19.02
N TRP A 315 2.95 -5.44 -18.44
CA TRP A 315 2.65 -5.62 -17.03
C TRP A 315 3.64 -6.61 -16.44
N HIS A 316 4.32 -6.21 -15.36
CA HIS A 316 5.15 -7.09 -14.54
C HIS A 316 4.40 -7.37 -13.24
N SER A 317 4.07 -8.63 -12.97
CA SER A 317 3.81 -9.09 -11.60
C SER A 317 5.13 -9.35 -10.91
N ASP A 318 5.53 -8.47 -9.99
CA ASP A 318 6.64 -8.74 -9.07
C ASP A 318 6.18 -9.71 -7.96
N THR A 319 5.87 -10.96 -8.30
CA THR A 319 5.56 -12.01 -7.32
C THR A 319 6.69 -13.03 -7.13
N GLU A 320 7.87 -12.80 -7.72
CA GLU A 320 8.99 -13.75 -7.63
C GLU A 320 9.86 -13.67 -6.35
N SER A 321 9.55 -12.82 -5.37
CA SER A 321 10.39 -12.69 -4.16
C SER A 321 9.85 -13.36 -2.88
N VAL A 322 8.73 -14.09 -2.91
CA VAL A 322 8.27 -14.87 -1.74
C VAL A 322 8.58 -16.36 -1.89
N GLY A 323 9.86 -16.66 -1.68
CA GLY A 323 10.45 -17.92 -1.21
C GLY A 323 9.68 -19.23 -1.43
N ARG A 324 10.00 -19.93 -2.53
CA ARG A 324 10.01 -21.40 -2.54
C ARG A 324 11.21 -21.87 -1.70
N GLY A 325 10.99 -22.07 -0.41
CA GLY A 325 12.02 -22.58 0.49
C GLY A 325 11.42 -23.35 1.66
N ALA A 326 11.66 -24.66 1.66
CA ALA A 326 11.51 -25.60 2.77
C ALA A 326 10.07 -26.00 3.19
N TYR A 327 9.53 -27.02 2.52
CA TYR A 327 8.89 -28.16 3.18
C TYR A 327 9.15 -29.42 2.33
N ARG A 328 10.24 -30.14 2.66
CA ARG A 328 10.45 -31.53 2.30
C ARG A 328 10.66 -32.29 3.62
N ARG A 329 9.87 -33.34 3.76
CA ARG A 329 9.70 -34.27 4.90
C ARG A 329 8.87 -33.74 6.04
#